data_AF-E4ZXT1-F1
#
_entry.id   AF-E4ZXT1-F1
#
_cell.length_a   1.000
_cell.length_b   1.000
_cell.length_c   1.000
_cell.angle_alpha   90.00
_cell.angle_beta   90.00
_cell.angle_gamma   90.00
#
_symmetry.space_group_name_H-M   'P 1'
#
loop_
_entity.id
_entity.type
_entity.pdbx_description
1 polymer ?
#
loop_
_entity_poly.entity_id
_entity_poly.type
_entity_poly.pdbx_seq_one_letter_code
_entity_poly.pdbx_strand_id
1 'polypeptide(L)'
;MDPNATSSFLTDGDTHYGSFEHSTTSIIVVYFILMPLLPLMYWITRSILNDHAYDRDYEQQLSDDCKALWRTNDWKVFYGLLLQTFQVESKHHPFNPWYLNTVQKRWNDESRGDAIRGLLERGIIPLVIHDGGLETTQARTWSWLERFPWVQLPVYRQAMSRAYIEFAVPNCDEKKQREFIHLIENNDRDLQVSLMINRPRQKDRPTVFKATANPQICKEWQPLMMGAESAVEAFLPFMPDTVIKRYAEVMQLKYFLKDWYYWEHIENKSALKKRLPCLYHAHVAQVRVESKLWTPMQLERFVFNYARAATLDRDYRWHRINRAMYGALKARDIPVHEF
;
A
#
# COMPACT_ATOMS: atom_id res chain seq x y z
N MET A 1 18.62 82.16 29.15
CA MET A 1 19.35 83.37 28.70
C MET A 1 19.51 83.23 27.21
N ASP A 2 18.84 83.95 26.34
CA ASP A 2 17.91 85.09 26.48
C ASP A 2 17.05 85.12 25.17
N PRO A 3 16.12 86.07 24.94
CA PRO A 3 14.69 85.79 24.83
C PRO A 3 14.09 86.30 23.49
N ASN A 4 12.76 86.32 23.41
CA ASN A 4 11.92 87.04 22.44
C ASN A 4 11.67 86.38 21.07
N ALA A 5 10.50 85.74 20.96
CA ALA A 5 9.52 86.10 19.92
C ALA A 5 8.15 85.54 20.29
N THR A 6 7.39 86.38 20.99
CA THR A 6 5.94 86.32 21.11
C THR A 6 5.29 86.52 19.74
N SER A 7 4.38 85.62 19.37
CA SER A 7 3.24 86.01 18.52
C SER A 7 2.04 85.11 18.82
N SER A 8 1.13 85.69 19.58
CA SER A 8 -0.28 85.35 19.77
C SER A 8 -1.04 85.24 18.45
N PHE A 9 -1.88 84.22 18.30
CA PHE A 9 -3.15 84.28 17.55
C PHE A 9 -4.04 83.16 18.12
N LEU A 10 -4.95 83.49 19.05
CA LEU A 10 -6.35 83.82 18.80
C LEU A 10 -7.09 82.71 18.04
N THR A 11 -7.80 81.93 18.87
CA THR A 11 -9.00 81.17 18.54
C THR A 11 -10.00 82.04 17.80
N ASP A 12 -10.35 81.65 16.58
CA ASP A 12 -11.67 81.89 16.03
C ASP A 12 -12.23 80.57 15.51
N GLY A 13 -13.44 80.28 15.95
CA GLY A 13 -14.20 79.13 15.52
C GLY A 13 -14.66 79.31 14.08
N ASP A 14 -14.71 78.19 13.38
CA ASP A 14 -15.80 77.89 12.47
C ASP A 14 -15.80 76.38 12.25
N THR A 15 -16.61 75.68 13.03
CA THR A 15 -17.04 74.32 12.69
C THR A 15 -17.93 74.41 11.46
N HIS A 16 -17.31 74.44 10.28
CA HIS A 16 -18.01 74.16 9.03
C HIS A 16 -18.51 72.72 9.07
N TYR A 17 -19.78 72.56 9.45
CA TYR A 17 -20.60 71.43 9.04
C TYR A 17 -20.70 71.46 7.51
N GLY A 18 -19.68 70.90 6.85
CA GLY A 18 -19.76 70.56 5.43
C GLY A 18 -20.92 69.58 5.25
N SER A 19 -21.91 70.00 4.48
CA SER A 19 -23.06 69.20 4.10
C SER A 19 -22.62 67.83 3.57
N PHE A 20 -22.95 66.81 4.36
CA PHE A 20 -22.58 65.42 4.14
C PHE A 20 -23.50 64.77 3.09
N GLU A 21 -23.60 65.36 1.89
CA GLU A 21 -24.49 64.88 0.82
C GLU A 21 -23.84 63.81 -0.10
N HIS A 22 -22.58 63.44 0.12
CA HIS A 22 -21.87 62.39 -0.65
C HIS A 22 -21.80 61.00 0.02
N SER A 23 -22.44 60.82 1.18
CA SER A 23 -22.42 59.55 1.92
C SER A 23 -23.46 58.54 1.44
N THR A 24 -24.67 59.00 1.08
CA THR A 24 -25.80 58.11 0.75
C THR A 24 -25.66 57.43 -0.61
N THR A 25 -25.19 58.14 -1.65
CA THR A 25 -25.01 57.56 -3.00
C THR A 25 -23.91 56.51 -3.03
N SER A 26 -22.81 56.73 -2.31
CA SER A 26 -21.72 55.74 -2.18
C SER A 26 -22.17 54.48 -1.43
N ILE A 27 -22.96 54.63 -0.36
CA ILE A 27 -23.54 53.50 0.38
C ILE A 27 -24.53 52.72 -0.50
N ILE A 28 -25.35 53.43 -1.28
CA ILE A 28 -26.32 52.82 -2.20
C ILE A 28 -25.60 52.01 -3.29
N VAL A 29 -24.54 52.55 -3.91
CA VAL A 29 -23.75 51.82 -4.93
C VAL A 29 -23.07 50.58 -4.34
N VAL A 30 -22.46 50.70 -3.16
CA VAL A 30 -21.85 49.55 -2.47
C VAL A 30 -22.92 48.50 -2.11
N TYR A 31 -24.10 48.92 -1.67
CA TYR A 31 -25.20 48.02 -1.38
C TYR A 31 -25.71 47.31 -2.64
N PHE A 32 -25.87 48.02 -3.76
CA PHE A 32 -26.27 47.44 -5.04
C PHE A 32 -25.24 46.48 -5.63
N ILE A 33 -23.95 46.62 -5.30
CA ILE A 33 -22.89 45.69 -5.71
C ILE A 33 -22.81 44.49 -4.76
N LEU A 34 -22.97 44.69 -3.45
CA LEU A 34 -22.90 43.61 -2.45
C LEU A 34 -24.15 42.74 -2.40
N MET A 35 -25.34 43.31 -2.64
CA MET A 35 -26.61 42.57 -2.68
C MET A 35 -26.62 41.39 -3.66
N PRO A 36 -26.14 41.52 -4.91
CA PRO A 36 -26.06 40.38 -5.83
C PRO A 36 -24.85 39.48 -5.58
N LEU A 37 -23.80 39.95 -4.90
CA LEU A 37 -22.63 39.14 -4.56
C LEU A 37 -22.97 38.04 -3.54
N LEU A 38 -23.82 38.31 -2.55
CA LEU A 38 -24.24 37.31 -1.56
C LEU A 38 -24.98 36.09 -2.17
N PRO A 39 -26.03 36.24 -3.00
CA PRO A 39 -26.68 35.11 -3.67
C PRO A 39 -25.77 34.45 -4.70
N LEU A 40 -24.87 35.18 -5.37
CA LEU A 40 -23.86 34.59 -6.26
C LEU A 40 -22.86 33.71 -5.49
N MET A 41 -22.31 34.21 -4.38
CA MET A 41 -21.42 33.46 -3.49
C MET A 41 -22.14 32.23 -2.91
N TYR A 42 -23.40 32.38 -2.49
CA TYR A 42 -24.21 31.25 -2.02
C TYR A 42 -24.42 30.21 -3.12
N TRP A 43 -24.71 30.63 -4.36
CA TRP A 43 -24.89 29.72 -5.48
C TRP A 43 -23.59 28.99 -5.84
N ILE A 44 -22.45 29.71 -5.92
CA ILE A 44 -21.13 29.13 -6.19
C ILE A 44 -20.75 28.12 -5.10
N THR A 45 -20.85 28.51 -3.82
CA THR A 45 -20.51 27.62 -2.70
C THR A 45 -21.43 26.41 -2.65
N ARG A 46 -22.72 26.57 -2.91
CA ARG A 46 -23.66 25.45 -3.02
C ARG A 46 -23.36 24.53 -4.20
N SER A 47 -22.97 25.07 -5.35
CA SER A 47 -22.54 24.27 -6.51
C SER A 47 -21.31 23.44 -6.15
N ILE A 48 -20.27 24.07 -5.61
CA ILE A 48 -19.04 23.38 -5.19
C ILE A 48 -19.32 22.31 -4.14
N LEU A 49 -20.19 22.59 -3.16
CA LEU A 49 -20.59 21.62 -2.15
C LEU A 49 -21.39 20.44 -2.74
N ASN A 50 -22.27 20.70 -3.71
CA ASN A 50 -23.03 19.66 -4.40
C ASN A 50 -22.11 18.81 -5.28
N ASP A 51 -21.17 19.42 -5.99
CA ASP A 51 -20.17 18.72 -6.81
C ASP A 51 -19.30 17.83 -5.93
N HIS A 52 -18.80 18.34 -4.80
CA HIS A 52 -18.06 17.54 -3.82
C HIS A 52 -18.89 16.45 -3.12
N ALA A 53 -20.21 16.63 -3.00
CA ALA A 53 -21.09 15.59 -2.47
C ALA A 53 -21.32 14.50 -3.51
N TYR A 54 -21.58 14.88 -4.76
CA TYR A 54 -21.72 13.97 -5.90
C TYR A 54 -20.45 13.14 -6.12
N ASP A 55 -19.28 13.79 -6.13
CA ASP A 55 -17.99 13.12 -6.27
C ASP A 55 -17.76 12.12 -5.13
N ARG A 56 -18.10 12.48 -3.89
CA ARG A 56 -17.97 11.58 -2.74
C ARG A 56 -18.91 10.37 -2.83
N ASP A 57 -20.16 10.59 -3.22
CA ASP A 57 -21.13 9.50 -3.36
C ASP A 57 -20.74 8.56 -4.49
N TYR A 58 -20.27 9.10 -5.62
CA TYR A 58 -19.72 8.34 -6.75
C TYR A 58 -18.50 7.52 -6.34
N GLU A 59 -17.50 8.15 -5.71
CA GLU A 59 -16.28 7.48 -5.22
C GLU A 59 -16.60 6.38 -4.21
N GLN A 60 -17.55 6.61 -3.31
CA GLN A 60 -17.99 5.62 -2.35
C GLN A 60 -18.65 4.43 -3.04
N GLN A 61 -19.54 4.68 -3.99
CA GLN A 61 -20.19 3.64 -4.78
C GLN A 61 -19.17 2.83 -5.58
N LEU A 62 -18.26 3.49 -6.30
CA LEU A 62 -17.16 2.87 -7.04
C LEU A 62 -16.30 1.99 -6.13
N SER A 63 -15.92 2.51 -4.97
CA SER A 63 -15.18 1.76 -3.95
C SER A 63 -15.93 0.50 -3.50
N ASP A 64 -17.24 0.60 -3.27
CA ASP A 64 -18.04 -0.53 -2.79
C ASP A 64 -18.27 -1.59 -3.89
N ASP A 65 -18.44 -1.18 -5.14
CA ASP A 65 -18.49 -2.08 -6.28
C ASP A 65 -17.16 -2.78 -6.54
N CYS A 66 -16.04 -2.05 -6.43
CA CYS A 66 -14.69 -2.62 -6.51
C CYS A 66 -14.46 -3.63 -5.38
N LYS A 67 -14.84 -3.31 -4.14
CA LYS A 67 -14.78 -4.27 -3.02
C LYS A 67 -15.59 -5.51 -3.30
N ALA A 68 -16.76 -5.39 -3.92
CA ALA A 68 -17.60 -6.53 -4.26
C ALA A 68 -16.97 -7.43 -5.33
N LEU A 69 -16.20 -6.89 -6.27
CA LEU A 69 -15.43 -7.68 -7.26
C LEU A 69 -14.38 -8.58 -6.62
N TRP A 70 -13.65 -8.07 -5.63
CA TRP A 70 -12.66 -8.85 -4.88
C TRP A 70 -13.27 -10.05 -4.13
N ARG A 71 -14.59 -10.00 -3.86
CA ARG A 71 -15.32 -11.11 -3.24
C ARG A 71 -15.75 -12.21 -4.23
N THR A 72 -15.18 -12.22 -5.43
CA THR A 72 -15.42 -13.27 -6.42
C THR A 72 -15.00 -14.65 -5.91
N ASN A 73 -15.71 -15.67 -6.38
CA ASN A 73 -15.33 -17.09 -6.26
C ASN A 73 -14.68 -17.63 -7.53
N ASP A 74 -14.64 -16.83 -8.61
CA ASP A 74 -14.00 -17.21 -9.87
C ASP A 74 -12.53 -16.83 -9.82
N TRP A 75 -11.66 -17.84 -9.84
CA TRP A 75 -10.22 -17.67 -9.90
C TRP A 75 -9.78 -16.84 -11.10
N LYS A 76 -10.39 -16.96 -12.28
CA LYS A 76 -9.99 -16.18 -13.46
C LYS A 76 -10.25 -14.70 -13.27
N VAL A 77 -11.38 -14.35 -12.64
CA VAL A 77 -11.68 -12.97 -12.27
C VAL A 77 -10.67 -12.51 -11.23
N PHE A 78 -10.43 -13.27 -10.17
CA PHE A 78 -9.46 -12.92 -9.11
C PHE A 78 -8.05 -12.68 -9.66
N TYR A 79 -7.52 -13.57 -10.50
CA TYR A 79 -6.21 -13.40 -11.16
C TYR A 79 -6.20 -12.22 -12.13
N GLY A 80 -7.32 -11.93 -12.80
CA GLY A 80 -7.45 -10.74 -13.64
C GLY A 80 -7.40 -9.45 -12.82
N LEU A 81 -8.10 -9.38 -11.68
CA LEU A 81 -8.03 -8.23 -10.77
C LEU A 81 -6.61 -8.05 -10.22
N LEU A 82 -5.94 -9.15 -9.83
CA LEU A 82 -4.54 -9.12 -9.42
C LEU A 82 -3.63 -8.57 -10.52
N LEU A 83 -3.79 -9.07 -11.74
CA LEU A 83 -3.05 -8.59 -12.91
C LEU A 83 -3.21 -7.07 -13.07
N GLN A 84 -4.44 -6.58 -13.05
CA GLN A 84 -4.74 -5.15 -13.20
C GLN A 84 -4.07 -4.34 -12.08
N THR A 85 -4.16 -4.80 -10.82
CA THR A 85 -3.48 -4.13 -9.70
C THR A 85 -1.96 -4.17 -9.78
N PHE A 86 -1.36 -5.12 -10.49
CA PHE A 86 0.10 -5.13 -10.70
C PHE A 86 0.54 -4.24 -11.85
N GLN A 87 -0.36 -3.94 -12.79
CA GLN A 87 -0.10 -3.06 -13.92
C GLN A 87 -0.33 -1.59 -13.57
N VAL A 88 -1.40 -1.30 -12.82
CA VAL A 88 -1.88 0.05 -12.54
C VAL A 88 -1.91 0.29 -11.03
N GLU A 89 -1.50 1.49 -10.62
CA GLU A 89 -1.64 1.95 -9.23
C GLU A 89 -3.11 2.30 -8.95
N SER A 90 -3.85 1.27 -8.53
CA SER A 90 -5.25 1.40 -8.10
C SER A 90 -5.34 1.78 -6.63
N LYS A 91 -6.37 2.53 -6.25
CA LYS A 91 -6.72 2.74 -4.83
C LYS A 91 -7.72 1.69 -4.32
N HIS A 92 -8.38 0.96 -5.21
CA HIS A 92 -9.54 0.12 -4.91
C HIS A 92 -9.19 -1.38 -4.81
N HIS A 93 -8.18 -1.70 -3.99
CA HIS A 93 -7.73 -3.08 -3.74
C HIS A 93 -7.68 -3.41 -2.24
N PRO A 94 -7.82 -4.70 -1.87
CA PRO A 94 -7.78 -5.14 -0.49
C PRO A 94 -6.35 -5.30 0.05
N PHE A 95 -5.33 -5.16 -0.80
CA PHE A 95 -3.95 -5.40 -0.43
C PHE A 95 -3.25 -4.21 0.22
N ASN A 96 -2.21 -4.48 1.01
CA ASN A 96 -1.38 -3.44 1.62
C ASN A 96 -0.56 -2.71 0.52
N PRO A 97 -0.56 -1.37 0.48
CA PRO A 97 0.22 -0.62 -0.51
C PRO A 97 1.71 -0.98 -0.54
N TRP A 98 2.33 -1.22 0.62
CA TRP A 98 3.74 -1.62 0.68
C TRP A 98 4.00 -2.90 -0.12
N TYR A 99 3.10 -3.87 -0.02
CA TYR A 99 3.17 -5.11 -0.80
C TYR A 99 3.07 -4.83 -2.30
N LEU A 100 2.01 -4.11 -2.73
CA LEU A 100 1.77 -3.86 -4.15
C LEU A 100 2.93 -3.10 -4.78
N ASN A 101 3.48 -2.12 -4.09
CA ASN A 101 4.59 -1.33 -4.58
C ASN A 101 5.81 -2.21 -4.91
N THR A 102 6.10 -3.24 -4.09
CA THR A 102 7.22 -4.15 -4.38
C THR A 102 7.00 -4.97 -5.65
N VAL A 103 5.78 -5.45 -5.88
CA VAL A 103 5.44 -6.27 -7.05
C VAL A 103 5.28 -5.40 -8.30
N GLN A 104 4.56 -4.28 -8.22
CA GLN A 104 4.34 -3.33 -9.33
C GLN A 104 5.66 -2.78 -9.87
N LYS A 105 6.59 -2.37 -8.98
CA LYS A 105 7.92 -1.90 -9.37
C LYS A 105 8.66 -2.94 -10.22
N ARG A 106 8.51 -4.22 -9.90
CA ARG A 106 9.15 -5.33 -10.61
C ARG A 106 8.38 -5.77 -11.85
N TRP A 107 7.07 -5.66 -11.81
CA TRP A 107 6.16 -5.97 -12.91
C TRP A 107 6.38 -5.06 -14.12
N ASN A 108 6.62 -3.78 -13.83
CA ASN A 108 6.84 -2.72 -14.82
C ASN A 108 8.31 -2.60 -15.27
N ASP A 109 9.23 -3.39 -14.68
CA ASP A 109 10.62 -3.47 -15.14
C ASP A 109 10.70 -4.40 -16.36
N GLU A 110 11.04 -3.84 -17.52
CA GLU A 110 11.12 -4.57 -18.81
C GLU A 110 12.05 -5.78 -18.76
N SER A 111 13.11 -5.74 -17.93
CA SER A 111 14.12 -6.80 -17.86
C SER A 111 13.73 -7.95 -16.90
N ARG A 112 12.75 -7.71 -16.02
CA ARG A 112 12.40 -8.60 -14.89
C ARG A 112 10.96 -9.09 -14.90
N GLY A 113 10.04 -8.33 -15.51
CA GLY A 113 8.60 -8.56 -15.46
C GLY A 113 8.16 -9.95 -15.93
N ASP A 114 8.90 -10.57 -16.87
CA ASP A 114 8.54 -11.86 -17.45
C ASP A 114 8.45 -13.02 -16.45
N ALA A 115 9.34 -13.06 -15.44
CA ALA A 115 9.32 -14.12 -14.45
C ALA A 115 8.08 -14.00 -13.55
N ILE A 116 7.81 -12.79 -13.06
CA ILE A 116 6.66 -12.50 -12.18
C ILE A 116 5.33 -12.70 -12.92
N ARG A 117 5.25 -12.22 -14.17
CA ARG A 117 4.15 -12.50 -15.10
C ARG A 117 3.93 -13.99 -15.24
N GLY A 118 4.99 -14.74 -15.53
CA GLY A 118 4.94 -16.17 -15.75
C GLY A 118 4.57 -16.99 -14.51
N LEU A 119 4.87 -16.50 -13.30
CA LEU A 119 4.40 -17.05 -12.03
C LEU A 119 2.89 -16.89 -11.87
N LEU A 120 2.37 -15.69 -12.12
CA LEU A 120 0.94 -15.41 -12.01
C LEU A 120 0.12 -16.25 -13.01
N GLU A 121 0.58 -16.41 -14.26
CA GLU A 121 -0.05 -17.29 -15.25
C GLU A 121 -0.13 -18.76 -14.82
N ARG A 122 0.79 -19.19 -13.93
CA ARG A 122 0.90 -20.55 -13.39
C ARG A 122 0.18 -20.73 -12.07
N GLY A 123 -0.60 -19.73 -11.66
CA GLY A 123 -1.35 -19.77 -10.42
C GLY A 123 -0.48 -19.59 -9.17
N ILE A 124 0.69 -18.96 -9.31
CA ILE A 124 1.54 -18.57 -8.18
C ILE A 124 1.38 -17.07 -8.00
N ILE A 125 0.97 -16.64 -6.80
CA ILE A 125 0.71 -15.23 -6.50
C ILE A 125 1.95 -14.67 -5.80
N PRO A 126 2.75 -13.80 -6.46
CA PRO A 126 3.83 -13.10 -5.79
C PRO A 126 3.25 -12.29 -4.64
N LEU A 127 3.84 -12.45 -3.46
CA LEU A 127 3.53 -11.66 -2.29
C LEU A 127 4.58 -10.55 -2.20
N VAL A 128 5.70 -10.74 -1.52
CA VAL A 128 6.73 -9.69 -1.42
C VAL A 128 8.00 -10.10 -2.13
N ILE A 129 8.65 -9.12 -2.75
CA ILE A 129 10.00 -9.25 -3.30
C ILE A 129 10.85 -8.21 -2.58
N HIS A 130 11.83 -8.67 -1.82
CA HIS A 130 12.73 -7.80 -1.07
C HIS A 130 14.13 -7.82 -1.67
N ASP A 131 14.64 -6.62 -1.90
CA ASP A 131 16.00 -6.40 -2.35
C ASP A 131 16.91 -6.63 -1.14
N GLY A 132 17.68 -7.71 -1.17
CA GLY A 132 18.73 -7.91 -0.18
C GLY A 132 19.84 -6.88 -0.35
N GLY A 133 20.72 -6.82 0.65
CA GLY A 133 21.89 -5.94 0.64
C GLY A 133 21.83 -4.88 1.72
N LEU A 134 22.75 -3.92 1.62
CA LEU A 134 22.86 -2.79 2.53
C LEU A 134 22.06 -1.62 1.97
N GLU A 135 21.05 -1.17 2.70
CA GLU A 135 20.22 -0.03 2.31
C GLU A 135 20.30 1.06 3.38
N THR A 136 20.41 2.32 2.96
CA THR A 136 20.33 3.48 3.85
C THR A 136 19.07 4.27 3.54
N THR A 137 18.17 4.39 4.51
CA THR A 137 16.86 5.05 4.37
C THR A 137 16.60 6.01 5.53
N GLN A 138 15.77 7.02 5.31
CA GLN A 138 15.20 7.81 6.42
C GLN A 138 14.06 7.00 7.05
N ALA A 139 14.29 6.42 8.23
CA ALA A 139 13.34 5.50 8.85
C ALA A 139 12.19 6.22 9.56
N ARG A 140 12.49 7.34 10.23
CA ARG A 140 11.51 8.14 10.95
C ARG A 140 12.01 9.57 11.12
N THR A 141 11.10 10.44 11.51
CA THR A 141 11.44 11.79 11.94
C THR A 141 11.28 11.85 13.45
N TRP A 142 12.33 12.25 14.15
CA TRP A 142 12.29 12.49 15.58
C TRP A 142 12.07 13.98 15.84
N SER A 143 11.16 14.30 16.75
CA SER A 143 10.88 15.68 17.16
C SER A 143 11.11 15.82 18.65
N TRP A 144 11.92 16.80 19.07
CA TRP A 144 12.05 17.16 20.49
C TRP A 144 10.81 17.88 21.02
N LEU A 145 10.06 18.55 20.15
CA LEU A 145 8.95 19.43 20.51
C LEU A 145 7.72 19.10 19.66
N GLU A 146 6.56 18.92 20.30
CA GLU A 146 5.26 18.78 19.61
C GLU A 146 4.69 20.13 19.16
N ARG A 147 5.24 21.24 19.67
CA ARG A 147 4.82 22.63 19.40
C ARG A 147 6.01 23.53 19.06
N PHE A 148 5.74 24.68 18.47
CA PHE A 148 6.76 25.62 17.99
C PHE A 148 7.83 25.96 19.05
N PRO A 149 9.13 25.99 18.69
CA PRO A 149 9.68 25.71 17.36
C PRO A 149 9.70 24.20 17.02
N TRP A 150 9.18 23.85 15.84
CA TRP A 150 9.20 22.47 15.35
C TRP A 150 10.61 22.10 14.88
N VAL A 151 11.37 21.42 15.74
CA VAL A 151 12.66 20.81 15.36
C VAL A 151 12.42 19.33 15.07
N GLN A 152 12.30 19.02 13.78
CA GLN A 152 12.18 17.67 13.26
C GLN A 152 13.54 17.23 12.70
N LEU A 153 14.19 16.27 13.37
CA LEU A 153 15.44 15.67 12.90
C LEU A 153 15.14 14.34 12.20
N PRO A 154 15.68 14.09 11.00
CA PRO A 154 15.60 12.78 10.38
C PRO A 154 16.40 11.77 11.20
N VAL A 155 15.87 10.55 11.34
CA VAL A 155 16.62 9.39 11.81
C VAL A 155 16.85 8.50 10.60
N TYR A 156 18.11 8.42 10.20
CA TYR A 156 18.57 7.54 9.15
C TYR A 156 18.78 6.14 9.72
N ARG A 157 18.59 5.14 8.87
CA ARG A 157 18.77 3.73 9.16
C ARG A 157 19.59 3.12 8.05
N GLN A 158 20.71 2.51 8.41
CA GLN A 158 21.49 1.67 7.50
C GLN A 158 21.31 0.22 7.93
N ALA A 159 20.77 -0.60 7.05
CA ALA A 159 20.40 -1.97 7.37
C ALA A 159 20.85 -2.94 6.29
N MET A 160 21.43 -4.06 6.73
CA MET A 160 21.69 -5.21 5.89
C MET A 160 20.48 -6.16 5.95
N SER A 161 19.88 -6.41 4.80
CA SER A 161 18.76 -7.33 4.64
C SER A 161 19.14 -8.51 3.73
N ARG A 162 18.49 -9.65 3.93
CA ARG A 162 18.60 -10.79 3.01
C ARG A 162 17.66 -10.59 1.83
N ALA A 163 18.07 -11.03 0.65
CA ALA A 163 17.16 -11.05 -0.49
C ALA A 163 16.17 -12.19 -0.27
N TYR A 164 14.89 -11.92 -0.46
CA TYR A 164 13.88 -12.97 -0.40
C TYR A 164 12.71 -12.69 -1.32
N ILE A 165 12.08 -13.78 -1.75
CA ILE A 165 10.79 -13.75 -2.45
C ILE A 165 9.79 -14.55 -1.65
N GLU A 166 8.62 -13.97 -1.43
CA GLU A 166 7.44 -14.62 -0.87
C GLU A 166 6.37 -14.77 -1.93
N PHE A 167 5.71 -15.90 -1.95
CA PHE A 167 4.59 -16.15 -2.84
C PHE A 167 3.58 -17.09 -2.20
N ALA A 168 2.32 -16.97 -2.63
CA ALA A 168 1.25 -17.88 -2.29
C ALA A 168 1.00 -18.87 -3.44
N VAL A 169 0.78 -20.12 -3.07
CA VAL A 169 0.38 -21.22 -3.95
C VAL A 169 -1.01 -21.69 -3.50
N PRO A 170 -2.08 -21.19 -4.12
CA PRO A 170 -3.43 -21.70 -3.87
C PRO A 170 -3.59 -23.15 -4.32
N ASN A 171 -4.60 -23.82 -3.76
CA ASN A 171 -4.87 -25.24 -3.99
C ASN A 171 -3.62 -26.12 -3.84
N CYS A 172 -2.82 -25.85 -2.81
CA CYS A 172 -1.53 -26.52 -2.59
C CYS A 172 -1.60 -28.04 -2.39
N ASP A 173 -2.80 -28.64 -2.31
CA ASP A 173 -3.01 -30.09 -2.26
C ASP A 173 -3.09 -30.75 -3.66
N GLU A 174 -3.30 -29.95 -4.72
CA GLU A 174 -3.28 -30.46 -6.09
C GLU A 174 -1.89 -31.03 -6.44
N LYS A 175 -1.85 -32.07 -7.29
CA LYS A 175 -0.63 -32.86 -7.54
C LYS A 175 0.52 -31.98 -8.02
N LYS A 176 0.27 -31.09 -8.98
CA LYS A 176 1.30 -30.24 -9.60
C LYS A 176 1.83 -29.18 -8.62
N GLN A 177 0.97 -28.62 -7.79
CA GLN A 177 1.31 -27.62 -6.77
C GLN A 177 2.11 -28.25 -5.64
N ARG A 178 1.75 -29.47 -5.23
CA ARG A 178 2.57 -30.26 -4.28
C ARG A 178 3.94 -30.57 -4.85
N GLU A 179 4.01 -31.00 -6.10
CA GLU A 179 5.27 -31.27 -6.79
C GLU A 179 6.15 -30.01 -6.89
N PHE A 180 5.56 -28.87 -7.24
CA PHE A 180 6.25 -27.58 -7.24
C PHE A 180 6.83 -27.21 -5.87
N ILE A 181 6.02 -27.30 -4.81
CA ILE A 181 6.47 -27.04 -3.43
C ILE A 181 7.59 -28.01 -3.06
N HIS A 182 7.43 -29.29 -3.37
CA HIS A 182 8.43 -30.32 -3.09
C HIS A 182 9.77 -30.06 -3.81
N LEU A 183 9.74 -29.64 -5.07
CA LEU A 183 10.95 -29.31 -5.82
C LEU A 183 11.65 -28.09 -5.21
N ILE A 184 10.91 -27.03 -4.86
CA ILE A 184 11.49 -25.84 -4.20
C ILE A 184 12.09 -26.19 -2.84
N GLU A 185 11.40 -27.00 -2.06
CA GLU A 185 11.84 -27.46 -0.74
C GLU A 185 13.17 -28.24 -0.84
N ASN A 186 13.28 -29.12 -1.84
CA ASN A 186 14.45 -29.96 -2.09
C ASN A 186 15.38 -29.33 -3.14
N ASN A 187 15.54 -28.01 -3.12
CA ASN A 187 16.37 -27.33 -4.09
C ASN A 187 17.85 -27.70 -3.95
N ASP A 188 18.54 -27.74 -5.09
CA ASP A 188 19.97 -28.04 -5.23
C ASP A 188 20.88 -26.83 -4.98
N ARG A 189 20.32 -25.69 -4.55
CA ARG A 189 21.00 -24.38 -4.56
C ARG A 189 21.35 -23.84 -3.19
N ASP A 190 21.19 -24.65 -2.14
CA ASP A 190 21.41 -24.25 -0.74
C ASP A 190 20.62 -22.98 -0.37
N LEU A 191 19.47 -22.76 -1.02
CA LEU A 191 18.58 -21.65 -0.72
C LEU A 191 17.73 -22.02 0.48
N GLN A 192 17.50 -21.03 1.35
CA GLN A 192 16.67 -21.22 2.53
C GLN A 192 15.21 -21.12 2.14
N VAL A 193 14.42 -22.13 2.49
CA VAL A 193 12.99 -22.18 2.17
C VAL A 193 12.19 -22.28 3.46
N SER A 194 11.18 -21.42 3.61
CA SER A 194 10.18 -21.56 4.68
C SER A 194 8.80 -21.74 4.07
N LEU A 195 8.07 -22.73 4.58
CA LEU A 195 6.74 -23.10 4.11
C LEU A 195 5.73 -22.98 5.26
N MET A 196 4.63 -22.27 5.01
CA MET A 196 3.48 -22.21 5.90
C MET A 196 2.24 -22.60 5.13
N ILE A 197 1.51 -23.61 5.60
CA ILE A 197 0.28 -24.07 4.95
C ILE A 197 -0.92 -23.60 5.76
N ASN A 198 -1.79 -22.83 5.11
CA ASN A 198 -3.06 -22.37 5.67
C ASN A 198 -4.22 -23.25 5.16
N ARG A 199 -4.92 -23.90 6.10
CA ARG A 199 -6.06 -24.78 5.82
C ARG A 199 -7.35 -24.17 6.39
N PRO A 200 -8.32 -23.78 5.56
CA PRO A 200 -9.56 -23.07 5.95
C PRO A 200 -10.41 -23.76 7.02
N ARG A 201 -10.35 -25.10 7.08
CA ARG A 201 -11.27 -25.93 7.87
C ARG A 201 -10.64 -26.47 9.17
N GLN A 202 -9.35 -26.28 9.38
CA GLN A 202 -8.71 -26.61 10.65
C GLN A 202 -8.88 -25.42 11.60
N LYS A 203 -9.56 -25.64 12.73
CA LYS A 203 -9.60 -24.69 13.85
C LYS A 203 -8.23 -24.51 14.52
N ASP A 204 -7.28 -25.38 14.18
CA ASP A 204 -5.93 -25.36 14.71
C ASP A 204 -5.09 -24.28 14.01
N ARG A 205 -4.08 -23.79 14.74
CA ARG A 205 -3.05 -22.89 14.22
C ARG A 205 -2.57 -23.38 12.83
N PRO A 206 -2.23 -22.47 11.89
CA PRO A 206 -1.70 -22.86 10.59
C PRO A 206 -0.62 -23.92 10.78
N THR A 207 -0.78 -25.06 10.12
CA THR A 207 0.15 -26.16 10.28
C THR A 207 1.43 -25.75 9.55
N VAL A 208 2.42 -25.32 10.32
CA VAL A 208 3.77 -25.06 9.81
C VAL A 208 4.39 -26.42 9.54
N PHE A 209 4.30 -26.88 8.29
CA PHE A 209 5.00 -28.08 7.87
C PHE A 209 6.48 -27.72 7.76
N LYS A 210 7.27 -28.37 8.62
CA LYS A 210 8.72 -28.27 8.59
C LYS A 210 9.22 -29.22 7.52
N ALA A 211 9.83 -28.66 6.49
CA ALA A 211 10.63 -29.43 5.57
C ALA A 211 11.72 -30.19 6.34
N THR A 212 11.72 -31.52 6.28
CA THR A 212 12.77 -32.34 6.90
C THR A 212 14.09 -32.21 6.16
N ALA A 213 14.06 -31.91 4.86
CA ALA A 213 15.23 -31.79 4.00
C ALA A 213 15.99 -30.46 4.18
N ASN A 214 15.30 -29.39 4.58
CA ASN A 214 15.90 -28.08 4.75
C ASN A 214 15.22 -27.34 5.92
N PRO A 215 15.60 -27.63 7.18
CA PRO A 215 14.94 -27.04 8.33
C PRO A 215 15.15 -25.53 8.31
N GLN A 216 14.07 -24.80 8.47
CA GLN A 216 14.10 -23.35 8.63
C GLN A 216 15.10 -22.97 9.74
N ILE A 217 16.28 -22.45 9.38
CA ILE A 217 17.14 -21.76 10.34
C ILE A 217 16.54 -20.37 10.50
N CYS A 218 15.41 -20.27 11.20
CA CYS A 218 14.82 -19.00 11.63
C CYS A 218 13.84 -19.28 12.77
N LYS A 219 14.39 -19.56 13.96
CA LYS A 219 13.63 -19.42 15.20
C LYS A 219 13.05 -17.99 15.21
N GLU A 220 11.83 -17.80 15.71
CA GLU A 220 11.11 -16.52 15.76
C GLU A 220 11.99 -15.32 16.19
N TRP A 221 12.96 -15.55 17.08
CA TRP A 221 13.87 -14.53 17.58
C TRP A 221 15.02 -14.12 16.64
N GLN A 222 15.29 -14.87 15.56
CA GLN A 222 16.42 -14.60 14.67
C GLN A 222 16.21 -13.32 13.86
N PRO A 223 17.29 -12.55 13.60
CA PRO A 223 17.21 -11.30 12.86
C PRO A 223 17.00 -11.56 11.36
N LEU A 224 15.99 -10.92 10.79
CA LEU A 224 15.75 -10.83 9.35
C LEU A 224 16.50 -9.64 8.74
N MET A 225 16.60 -8.54 9.50
CA MET A 225 17.30 -7.33 9.14
C MET A 225 18.10 -6.85 10.35
N MET A 226 19.38 -6.58 10.15
CA MET A 226 20.26 -5.98 11.17
C MET A 226 20.83 -4.69 10.63
N GLY A 227 21.03 -3.71 11.50
CA GLY A 227 21.60 -2.44 11.11
C GLY A 227 21.58 -1.43 12.23
N ALA A 228 21.97 -0.20 11.90
CA ALA A 228 22.05 0.89 12.85
C ALA A 228 21.09 2.03 12.49
N GLU A 229 20.69 2.80 13.51
CA GLU A 229 19.96 4.05 13.36
C GLU A 229 20.78 5.22 13.90
N SER A 230 20.75 6.36 13.21
CA SER A 230 21.45 7.58 13.63
C SER A 230 20.70 8.82 13.13
N ALA A 231 20.68 9.89 13.94
CA ALA A 231 20.19 11.20 13.49
C ALA A 231 21.12 11.89 12.47
N VAL A 232 22.37 11.41 12.35
CA VAL A 232 23.36 11.89 11.39
C VAL A 232 23.80 10.71 10.54
N GLU A 233 23.50 10.75 9.24
CA GLU A 233 23.78 9.67 8.30
C GLU A 233 25.27 9.26 8.30
N ALA A 234 26.18 10.22 8.37
CA ALA A 234 27.62 9.98 8.41
C ALA A 234 28.10 9.18 9.64
N PHE A 235 27.29 9.08 10.69
CA PHE A 235 27.63 8.27 11.87
C PHE A 235 27.15 6.82 11.79
N LEU A 236 26.30 6.47 10.82
CA LEU A 236 25.78 5.10 10.66
C LEU A 236 26.88 4.02 10.63
N PRO A 237 28.02 4.20 9.93
CA PRO A 237 29.07 3.18 9.91
C PRO A 237 29.75 2.91 11.26
N PHE A 238 29.61 3.82 12.22
CA PHE A 238 30.23 3.71 13.56
C PHE A 238 29.23 3.30 14.65
N MET A 239 27.94 3.27 14.33
CA MET A 239 26.90 2.87 15.26
C MET A 239 26.86 1.33 15.36
N PRO A 240 26.57 0.77 16.56
CA PRO A 240 26.43 -0.67 16.70
C PRO A 240 25.20 -1.18 15.96
N ASP A 241 25.35 -2.30 15.28
CA ASP A 241 24.23 -3.00 14.65
C ASP A 241 23.26 -3.53 15.71
N THR A 242 21.99 -3.29 15.44
CA THR A 242 20.85 -3.77 16.21
C THR A 242 19.93 -4.59 15.33
N VAL A 243 19.12 -5.46 15.95
CA VAL A 243 18.10 -6.20 15.21
C VAL A 243 16.95 -5.25 14.89
N ILE A 244 16.84 -4.84 13.64
CA ILE A 244 15.80 -3.92 13.17
C ILE A 244 14.49 -4.68 12.94
N LYS A 245 14.58 -5.89 12.35
CA LYS A 245 13.41 -6.73 12.05
C LYS A 245 13.69 -8.18 12.38
N ARG A 246 12.77 -8.83 13.08
CA ARG A 246 12.87 -10.27 13.43
C ARG A 246 12.07 -11.15 12.48
N TYR A 247 12.38 -12.45 12.49
CA TYR A 247 11.64 -13.42 11.71
C TYR A 247 10.20 -13.66 12.23
N ALA A 248 9.94 -13.46 13.52
CA ALA A 248 8.56 -13.47 14.05
C ALA A 248 7.66 -12.38 13.43
N GLU A 249 8.27 -11.30 12.95
CA GLU A 249 7.59 -10.17 12.30
C GLU A 249 7.37 -10.44 10.80
N VAL A 250 7.63 -11.66 10.34
CA VAL A 250 7.32 -12.10 8.99
C VAL A 250 5.81 -12.21 8.82
N MET A 251 5.33 -11.47 7.83
CA MET A 251 3.93 -11.25 7.53
C MET A 251 3.27 -12.59 7.14
N GLN A 252 2.28 -13.05 7.92
CA GLN A 252 1.36 -14.10 7.44
C GLN A 252 0.53 -13.55 6.27
N LEU A 253 -0.07 -14.42 5.45
CA LEU A 253 -0.95 -14.02 4.33
C LEU A 253 -1.97 -12.92 4.71
N LYS A 254 -2.49 -12.94 5.95
CA LYS A 254 -3.44 -11.93 6.46
C LYS A 254 -2.87 -10.50 6.51
N TYR A 255 -1.56 -10.34 6.70
CA TYR A 255 -0.92 -9.03 6.83
C TYR A 255 -0.71 -8.35 5.45
N PHE A 256 -0.80 -9.11 4.36
CA PHE A 256 -0.78 -8.56 3.00
C PHE A 256 -2.10 -7.89 2.63
N LEU A 257 -3.13 -8.01 3.47
CA LEU A 257 -4.41 -7.35 3.28
C LEU A 257 -4.44 -6.08 4.14
N LYS A 258 -4.79 -4.93 3.57
CA LYS A 258 -4.75 -3.59 4.20
C LYS A 258 -5.55 -3.51 5.50
N ASP A 259 -6.65 -4.26 5.56
CA ASP A 259 -7.68 -4.18 6.58
C ASP A 259 -7.64 -5.40 7.52
N TRP A 260 -6.48 -5.73 8.09
CA TRP A 260 -6.38 -6.83 9.06
C TRP A 260 -6.30 -6.35 10.51
N TYR A 261 -5.71 -5.16 10.76
CA TYR A 261 -5.43 -4.64 12.10
C TYR A 261 -6.64 -3.96 12.77
N TYR A 262 -7.59 -3.44 12.01
CA TYR A 262 -8.82 -2.80 12.54
C TYR A 262 -9.96 -3.78 12.91
N TRP A 263 -9.72 -5.09 12.90
CA TRP A 263 -10.80 -6.10 12.88
C TRP A 263 -10.89 -6.99 14.12
N GLU A 264 -10.26 -6.60 15.23
CA GLU A 264 -10.44 -7.23 16.54
C GLU A 264 -11.75 -6.84 17.26
N HIS A 265 -12.56 -5.93 16.71
CA HIS A 265 -13.80 -5.47 17.36
C HIS A 265 -15.11 -5.75 16.60
N ILE A 266 -15.11 -6.57 15.55
CA ILE A 266 -16.37 -7.01 14.93
C ILE A 266 -16.59 -8.48 15.27
N GLU A 267 -17.61 -8.68 16.10
CA GLU A 267 -18.03 -9.90 16.75
C GLU A 267 -17.84 -11.18 15.90
N ASN A 268 -17.15 -12.12 16.53
CA ASN A 268 -17.12 -13.54 16.22
C ASN A 268 -18.51 -14.05 15.84
N LYS A 269 -18.74 -14.37 14.55
CA LYS A 269 -19.45 -15.60 14.09
C LYS A 269 -19.62 -15.73 12.57
N SER A 270 -19.48 -14.68 11.75
CA SER A 270 -19.78 -14.83 10.29
C SER A 270 -18.92 -14.02 9.30
N ALA A 271 -17.97 -13.19 9.75
CA ALA A 271 -17.40 -12.12 8.91
C ALA A 271 -16.15 -12.48 8.07
N LEU A 272 -15.48 -13.62 8.31
CA LEU A 272 -14.23 -13.97 7.60
C LEU A 272 -14.47 -14.60 6.22
N LYS A 273 -15.55 -15.36 6.03
CA LYS A 273 -15.88 -16.04 4.75
C LYS A 273 -16.13 -15.08 3.58
N LYS A 274 -16.35 -13.79 3.84
CA LYS A 274 -16.84 -12.81 2.86
C LYS A 274 -15.76 -11.95 2.18
N ARG A 275 -14.47 -12.08 2.53
CA ARG A 275 -13.49 -10.99 2.24
C ARG A 275 -12.63 -11.24 1.00
N LEU A 276 -12.06 -12.43 0.84
CA LEU A 276 -11.45 -12.93 -0.41
C LEU A 276 -11.71 -14.44 -0.51
N PRO A 277 -12.91 -14.85 -0.97
CA PRO A 277 -13.33 -16.24 -0.93
C PRO A 277 -12.33 -17.21 -1.60
N CYS A 278 -11.75 -16.81 -2.74
CA CYS A 278 -10.74 -17.61 -3.44
C CYS A 278 -9.53 -17.96 -2.55
N LEU A 279 -8.97 -17.00 -1.82
CA LEU A 279 -7.84 -17.26 -0.91
C LEU A 279 -8.27 -17.91 0.41
N TYR A 280 -9.43 -17.52 0.94
CA TYR A 280 -9.90 -17.97 2.25
C TYR A 280 -10.39 -19.42 2.24
N HIS A 281 -11.06 -19.86 1.16
CA HIS A 281 -11.61 -21.21 1.06
C HIS A 281 -10.67 -22.22 0.40
N ALA A 282 -9.58 -21.76 -0.19
CA ALA A 282 -8.55 -22.62 -0.75
C ALA A 282 -7.51 -23.00 0.30
N HIS A 283 -6.88 -24.16 0.10
CA HIS A 283 -5.69 -24.54 0.84
C HIS A 283 -4.52 -23.78 0.23
N VAL A 284 -3.93 -22.84 0.97
CA VAL A 284 -2.88 -21.95 0.45
C VAL A 284 -1.57 -22.25 1.16
N ALA A 285 -0.54 -22.55 0.37
CA ALA A 285 0.83 -22.58 0.86
C ALA A 285 1.47 -21.20 0.65
N GLN A 286 1.95 -20.58 1.72
CA GLN A 286 2.84 -19.43 1.65
C GLN A 286 4.27 -19.97 1.70
N VAL A 287 5.05 -19.67 0.66
CA VAL A 287 6.43 -20.09 0.53
C VAL A 287 7.30 -18.85 0.49
N ARG A 288 8.38 -18.87 1.28
CA ARG A 288 9.46 -17.90 1.18
C ARG A 288 10.73 -18.61 0.74
N VAL A 289 11.43 -18.01 -0.22
CA VAL A 289 12.78 -18.42 -0.62
C VAL A 289 13.72 -17.26 -0.32
N GLU A 290 14.74 -17.51 0.49
CA GLU A 290 15.75 -16.52 0.89
C GLU A 290 17.14 -16.88 0.37
N SER A 291 17.92 -15.84 0.07
CA SER A 291 19.34 -15.97 -0.27
C SER A 291 20.15 -14.83 0.33
N LYS A 292 21.39 -15.15 0.71
CA LYS A 292 22.39 -14.15 1.14
C LYS A 292 23.09 -13.48 -0.04
N LEU A 293 23.24 -14.19 -1.15
CA LEU A 293 24.11 -13.79 -2.26
C LEU A 293 23.33 -13.48 -3.54
N TRP A 294 22.11 -14.00 -3.67
CA TRP A 294 21.34 -13.85 -4.90
C TRP A 294 20.59 -12.55 -4.93
N THR A 295 20.53 -11.98 -6.13
CA THR A 295 19.67 -10.86 -6.43
C THR A 295 18.20 -11.30 -6.49
N PRO A 296 17.24 -10.39 -6.25
CA PRO A 296 15.80 -10.65 -6.39
C PRO A 296 15.43 -11.25 -7.75
N MET A 297 16.03 -10.76 -8.84
CA MET A 297 15.81 -11.29 -10.18
C MET A 297 16.23 -12.77 -10.32
N GLN A 298 17.34 -13.16 -9.67
CA GLN A 298 17.76 -14.56 -9.66
C GLN A 298 16.78 -15.43 -8.86
N LEU A 299 16.26 -14.92 -7.75
CA LEU A 299 15.23 -15.60 -6.96
C LEU A 299 13.92 -15.75 -7.74
N GLU A 300 13.43 -14.70 -8.39
CA GLU A 300 12.23 -14.72 -9.23
C GLU A 300 12.36 -15.77 -10.35
N ARG A 301 13.48 -15.74 -11.09
CA ARG A 301 13.76 -16.70 -12.17
C ARG A 301 13.89 -18.13 -11.64
N PHE A 302 14.46 -18.29 -10.45
CA PHE A 302 14.56 -19.59 -9.80
C PHE A 302 13.18 -20.16 -9.49
N VAL A 303 12.33 -19.41 -8.79
CA VAL A 303 10.95 -19.86 -8.49
C VAL A 303 10.20 -20.15 -9.80
N PHE A 304 10.36 -19.31 -10.82
CA PHE A 304 9.74 -19.51 -12.11
C PHE A 304 10.23 -20.78 -12.84
N ASN A 305 11.53 -21.06 -12.81
CA ASN A 305 12.09 -22.27 -13.41
C ASN A 305 11.59 -23.54 -12.71
N TYR A 306 11.47 -23.51 -11.39
CA TYR A 306 10.89 -24.61 -10.62
C TYR A 306 9.40 -24.79 -10.91
N ALA A 307 8.65 -23.69 -11.11
CA ALA A 307 7.25 -23.75 -11.53
C ALA A 307 7.10 -24.40 -12.92
N ARG A 308 8.04 -24.13 -13.83
CA ARG A 308 8.10 -24.79 -15.14
C ARG A 308 8.48 -26.26 -15.04
N ALA A 309 9.45 -26.60 -14.19
CA ALA A 309 9.91 -27.98 -13.97
C ALA A 309 8.79 -28.85 -13.37
N ALA A 310 8.00 -28.30 -12.45
CA ALA A 310 6.80 -28.94 -11.91
C ALA A 310 5.64 -29.05 -12.91
N THR A 311 5.84 -28.63 -14.16
CA THR A 311 4.81 -28.65 -15.22
C THR A 311 3.52 -27.92 -14.86
N LEU A 312 3.62 -26.85 -14.05
CA LEU A 312 2.49 -25.97 -13.80
C LEU A 312 2.04 -25.34 -15.12
N ASP A 313 0.80 -25.62 -15.48
CA ASP A 313 0.22 -25.17 -16.74
C ASP A 313 -0.01 -23.66 -16.68
N ARG A 314 0.01 -23.02 -17.85
CA ARG A 314 -0.47 -21.64 -18.00
C ARG A 314 -2.00 -21.65 -18.04
N ASP A 315 -2.64 -22.04 -16.95
CA ASP A 315 -4.09 -22.10 -16.84
C ASP A 315 -4.72 -20.70 -16.87
N TYR A 316 -3.97 -19.72 -16.35
CA TYR A 316 -4.37 -18.31 -16.27
C TYR A 316 -3.72 -17.46 -17.36
N ARG A 317 -3.87 -17.88 -18.63
CA ARG A 317 -3.40 -17.08 -19.79
C ARG A 317 -4.03 -15.70 -19.80
N TRP A 318 -3.25 -14.67 -20.16
CA TRP A 318 -3.69 -13.25 -20.15
C TRP A 318 -5.03 -13.00 -20.83
N HIS A 319 -5.23 -13.48 -22.05
CA HIS A 319 -6.49 -13.29 -22.77
C HIS A 319 -7.70 -13.88 -22.03
N ARG A 320 -7.54 -14.99 -21.29
CA ARG A 320 -8.64 -15.62 -20.54
C ARG A 320 -8.97 -14.84 -19.28
N ILE A 321 -7.95 -14.43 -18.51
CA ILE A 321 -8.18 -13.67 -17.28
C ILE A 321 -8.66 -12.25 -17.57
N ASN A 322 -8.13 -11.59 -18.60
CA ASN A 322 -8.62 -10.28 -19.04
C ASN A 322 -10.08 -10.35 -19.47
N ARG A 323 -10.46 -11.36 -20.26
CA ARG A 323 -11.86 -11.54 -20.67
C ARG A 323 -12.80 -11.74 -19.48
N ALA A 324 -12.39 -12.54 -18.49
CA ALA A 324 -13.17 -12.76 -17.28
C ALA A 324 -13.29 -11.48 -16.44
N MET A 325 -12.17 -10.79 -16.23
CA MET A 325 -12.11 -9.51 -15.50
C MET A 325 -12.97 -8.44 -16.18
N TYR A 326 -12.82 -8.21 -17.49
CA TYR A 326 -13.63 -7.24 -18.22
C TYR A 326 -15.11 -7.58 -18.20
N GLY A 327 -15.47 -8.86 -18.26
CA GLY A 327 -16.85 -9.29 -18.06
C GLY A 327 -17.40 -8.91 -16.69
N ALA A 328 -16.58 -9.08 -15.63
CA ALA A 328 -16.97 -8.75 -14.26
C ALA A 328 -17.05 -7.23 -14.03
N LEU A 329 -16.09 -6.45 -14.55
CA LEU A 329 -16.09 -4.99 -14.49
C LEU A 329 -17.29 -4.39 -15.23
N LYS A 330 -17.54 -4.85 -16.47
CA LYS A 330 -18.68 -4.41 -17.28
C LYS A 330 -20.02 -4.71 -16.64
N ALA A 331 -20.15 -5.83 -15.93
CA ALA A 331 -21.38 -6.20 -15.22
C ALA A 331 -21.71 -5.23 -14.06
N ARG A 332 -20.76 -4.41 -13.63
CA ARG A 332 -20.89 -3.41 -12.56
C ARG A 332 -20.69 -1.98 -13.04
N ASP A 333 -20.59 -1.76 -14.35
CA ASP A 333 -20.33 -0.46 -14.96
C ASP A 333 -19.04 0.23 -14.45
N ILE A 334 -18.02 -0.58 -14.10
CA ILE A 334 -16.72 -0.06 -13.64
C ILE A 334 -15.78 0.10 -14.85
N PRO A 335 -15.23 1.29 -15.12
CA PRO A 335 -14.24 1.47 -16.15
C PRO A 335 -12.93 0.78 -15.78
N VAL A 336 -12.24 0.22 -16.78
CA VAL A 336 -10.96 -0.47 -16.57
C VAL A 336 -9.87 0.44 -16.02
N HIS A 337 -9.90 1.73 -16.35
CA HIS A 337 -8.88 2.68 -15.89
C HIS A 337 -9.16 3.20 -14.46
N GLU A 338 -10.41 3.08 -14.00
CA GLU A 338 -10.79 3.37 -12.61
C GLU A 338 -10.46 2.19 -11.67
N PHE A 339 -10.14 1.03 -12.24
CA PHE A 339 -9.69 -0.16 -11.52
C PHE A 339 -8.19 -0.38 -11.70
#